data_AF-A0A117NR41-F1
#
_entry.id   AF-A0A117NR41-F1
#
_cell.length_a   1.000
_cell.length_b   1.000
_cell.length_c   1.000
_cell.angle_alpha   90.00
_cell.angle_beta   90.00
_cell.angle_gamma   90.00
#
_symmetry.space_group_name_H-M   'P 1'
#
loop_
_entity.id
_entity.type
_entity.pdbx_description
1 polymer ?
#
loop_
_entity_poly.entity_id
_entity_poly.type
_entity_poly.pdbx_seq_one_letter_code
_entity_poly.pdbx_strand_id
1 'polypeptide(L)'
;MSTDLYPAIVSNAMVTPVTPLVVYIARESSGAGQRRAEIFQFLLESLHYIQSQHNTTYDSDGWQLPMFFTYVYPANNIWVPQANHTLFMFEVIAEAQQKGCPVILVVSGWAGLTTSPVMLDHILRWFDDAGVVVHIRVFAEVPRHFFDINVQQARSILLGSLVPGQDGLVVDESTSLFICKWKQYGCRLFQAPVGH
;
A
#
# COMPACT_ATOMS: atom_id res chain seq x y z
N MET A 1 44.63 26.52 38.02
CA MET A 1 43.66 27.04 37.03
C MET A 1 43.76 26.18 35.78
N SER A 2 42.62 25.94 35.12
CA SER A 2 42.35 25.02 33.98
C SER A 2 42.00 23.58 34.40
N THR A 3 40.76 23.29 34.79
CA THR A 3 39.55 22.91 33.99
C THR A 3 39.65 21.56 33.29
N ASP A 4 39.07 20.53 33.93
CA ASP A 4 37.89 19.79 33.42
C ASP A 4 37.82 19.45 31.93
N LEU A 5 37.85 18.15 31.60
CA LEU A 5 36.65 17.35 31.27
C LEU A 5 37.01 16.09 30.49
N TYR A 6 36.53 14.96 31.01
CA TYR A 6 36.36 13.70 30.28
C TYR A 6 35.59 13.94 28.97
N PRO A 7 35.99 13.36 27.82
CA PRO A 7 35.02 13.12 26.77
C PRO A 7 34.12 11.97 27.22
N ALA A 8 32.87 12.33 27.52
CA ALA A 8 31.78 11.38 27.68
C ALA A 8 31.76 10.44 26.48
N ILE A 9 31.74 9.14 26.77
CA ILE A 9 31.37 8.11 25.82
C ILE A 9 29.94 8.45 25.38
N VAL A 10 29.79 8.96 24.16
CA VAL A 10 28.49 9.15 23.53
C VAL A 10 27.92 7.75 23.37
N SER A 11 26.99 7.42 24.26
CA SER A 11 26.17 6.22 24.16
C SER A 11 25.50 6.24 22.80
N ASN A 12 25.93 5.36 21.90
CA ASN A 12 25.13 4.98 20.74
C ASN A 12 23.85 4.36 21.31
N ALA A 13 22.82 5.19 21.49
CA ALA A 13 21.47 4.69 21.70
C ALA A 13 21.21 3.70 20.57
N MET A 14 21.05 2.42 20.92
CA MET A 14 20.57 1.43 19.98
C MET A 14 19.22 1.93 19.48
N VAL A 15 19.18 2.44 18.24
CA VAL A 15 17.93 2.69 17.55
C VAL A 15 17.30 1.32 17.41
N THR A 16 16.34 1.00 18.26
CA THR A 16 15.51 -0.19 18.08
C THR A 16 14.90 -0.10 16.69
N PRO A 17 15.11 -1.09 15.81
CA PRO A 17 14.53 -1.06 14.49
C PRO A 17 13.02 -0.94 14.65
N VAL A 18 12.47 0.14 14.09
CA VAL A 18 11.04 0.42 14.19
C VAL A 18 10.32 -0.60 13.30
N THR A 19 9.64 -1.54 13.93
CA THR A 19 8.90 -2.59 13.23
C THR A 19 7.70 -1.99 12.51
N PRO A 20 7.49 -2.28 11.21
CA PRO A 20 6.40 -1.70 10.44
C PRO A 20 5.04 -2.25 10.89
N LEU A 21 4.00 -1.45 10.71
CA LEU A 21 2.60 -1.90 10.76
C LEU A 21 2.22 -2.46 9.38
N VAL A 22 1.90 -3.75 9.30
CA VAL A 22 1.51 -4.39 8.04
C VAL A 22 -0.01 -4.47 7.94
N VAL A 23 -0.54 -4.03 6.81
CA VAL A 23 -1.97 -4.05 6.51
C VAL A 23 -2.20 -4.88 5.26
N TYR A 24 -2.87 -6.02 5.42
CA TYR A 24 -3.24 -6.90 4.32
C TYR A 24 -4.60 -6.49 3.75
N ILE A 25 -4.67 -6.22 2.46
CA ILE A 25 -5.86 -5.66 1.80
C ILE A 25 -6.32 -6.59 0.67
N ALA A 26 -7.58 -7.04 0.76
CA ALA A 26 -8.24 -7.77 -0.31
C ALA A 26 -9.58 -7.13 -0.65
N ARG A 27 -9.88 -7.10 -1.94
CA ARG A 27 -11.08 -6.46 -2.47
C ARG A 27 -11.78 -7.41 -3.41
N GLU A 28 -13.11 -7.40 -3.36
CA GLU A 28 -13.95 -7.92 -4.43
C GLU A 28 -14.78 -6.80 -5.09
N SER A 29 -14.96 -6.91 -6.41
CA SER A 29 -15.61 -5.89 -7.26
C SER A 29 -17.12 -5.99 -7.36
N SER A 30 -17.70 -7.07 -6.83
CA SER A 30 -19.06 -7.59 -7.06
C SER A 30 -19.19 -8.20 -8.46
N GLY A 31 -19.50 -9.50 -8.53
CA GLY A 31 -19.56 -10.20 -9.82
C GLY A 31 -19.89 -11.69 -9.85
N ALA A 32 -20.12 -12.37 -8.72
CA ALA A 32 -20.59 -13.76 -8.74
C ALA A 32 -21.82 -13.88 -7.84
N GLY A 33 -22.84 -14.62 -8.26
CA GLY A 33 -24.06 -14.92 -7.50
C GLY A 33 -23.85 -15.71 -6.20
N GLN A 34 -22.69 -15.58 -5.56
CA GLN A 34 -22.34 -16.11 -4.25
C GLN A 34 -22.86 -15.21 -3.13
N ARG A 35 -23.14 -15.80 -1.97
CA ARG A 35 -23.62 -15.03 -0.81
C ARG A 35 -22.49 -14.15 -0.30
N ARG A 36 -22.81 -12.92 0.09
CA ARG A 36 -21.85 -11.94 0.63
C ARG A 36 -20.93 -12.52 1.72
N ALA A 37 -21.44 -13.40 2.58
CA ALA A 37 -20.65 -14.07 3.62
C ALA A 37 -19.56 -14.99 3.06
N GLU A 38 -19.84 -15.72 1.97
CA GLU A 38 -18.87 -16.61 1.30
C GLU A 38 -17.74 -15.79 0.67
N ILE A 39 -18.06 -14.62 0.09
CA ILE A 39 -17.06 -13.69 -0.45
C ILE A 39 -16.14 -13.18 0.68
N PHE A 40 -16.71 -12.75 1.81
CA PHE A 40 -15.89 -12.28 2.94
C PHE A 40 -14.96 -13.37 3.48
N GLN A 41 -15.48 -14.60 3.64
CA GLN A 41 -14.69 -15.73 4.10
C GLN A 41 -13.53 -16.03 3.13
N PHE A 42 -13.81 -16.07 1.83
CA PHE A 42 -12.81 -16.28 0.80
C PHE A 42 -11.73 -15.19 0.78
N LEU A 43 -12.12 -13.92 0.93
CA LEU A 43 -11.16 -12.80 0.99
C LEU A 43 -10.27 -12.91 2.24
N LEU A 44 -10.84 -13.26 3.38
CA LEU A 44 -10.08 -13.42 4.62
C LEU A 44 -9.08 -14.58 4.52
N GLU A 45 -9.52 -15.73 3.99
CA GLU A 45 -8.63 -16.87 3.72
C GLU A 45 -7.50 -16.50 2.76
N SER A 46 -7.83 -15.71 1.72
CA SER A 46 -6.83 -15.18 0.79
C SER A 46 -5.81 -14.30 1.51
N LEU A 47 -6.24 -13.46 2.45
CA LEU A 47 -5.30 -12.62 3.20
C LEU A 47 -4.41 -13.40 4.15
N HIS A 48 -4.93 -14.44 4.81
CA HIS A 48 -4.11 -15.33 5.63
C HIS A 48 -3.07 -16.08 4.79
N TYR A 49 -3.46 -16.53 3.58
CA TYR A 49 -2.51 -17.10 2.65
C TYR A 49 -1.41 -16.10 2.27
N ILE A 50 -1.78 -14.87 1.91
CA ILE A 50 -0.82 -13.81 1.56
C ILE A 50 0.11 -13.50 2.73
N GLN A 51 -0.41 -13.42 3.95
CA GLN A 51 0.40 -13.22 5.16
C GLN A 51 1.44 -14.33 5.32
N SER A 52 1.05 -15.59 5.17
CA SER A 52 1.98 -16.72 5.25
C SER A 52 3.10 -16.62 4.20
N GLN A 53 2.75 -16.27 2.95
CA GLN A 53 3.73 -16.07 1.88
C GLN A 53 4.64 -14.86 2.15
N HIS A 54 4.08 -13.78 2.68
CA HIS A 54 4.80 -12.56 3.02
C HIS A 54 5.82 -12.80 4.13
N ASN A 55 5.40 -13.43 5.23
CA ASN A 55 6.29 -13.80 6.34
C ASN A 55 7.44 -14.70 5.87
N THR A 56 7.15 -15.64 4.96
CA THR A 56 8.18 -16.52 4.37
C THR A 56 9.17 -15.75 3.50
N THR A 57 8.70 -14.75 2.76
CA THR A 57 9.52 -13.99 1.80
C THR A 57 10.39 -12.94 2.48
N TYR A 58 9.87 -12.27 3.53
CA TYR A 58 10.48 -11.09 4.14
C TYR A 58 11.02 -11.30 5.55
N ASP A 59 10.95 -12.53 6.09
CA ASP A 59 11.34 -12.85 7.47
C ASP A 59 10.70 -11.90 8.49
N SER A 60 9.37 -11.86 8.47
CA SER A 60 8.58 -10.88 9.23
C SER A 60 8.47 -11.20 10.74
N ASP A 61 9.37 -12.01 11.28
CA ASP A 61 9.37 -12.37 12.70
C ASP A 61 9.63 -11.12 13.57
N GLY A 62 8.80 -10.95 14.61
CA GLY A 62 8.86 -9.79 15.50
C GLY A 62 8.26 -8.50 14.94
N TRP A 63 7.67 -8.52 13.74
CA TRP A 63 6.90 -7.39 13.23
C TRP A 63 5.61 -7.17 14.04
N GLN A 64 5.01 -6.00 13.90
CA GLN A 64 3.75 -5.71 14.60
C GLN A 64 2.63 -6.66 14.16
N LEU A 65 1.66 -6.88 15.05
CA LEU A 65 0.45 -7.62 14.70
C LEU A 65 -0.19 -7.01 13.45
N PRO A 66 -0.41 -7.82 12.40
CA PRO A 66 -0.92 -7.28 11.15
C PRO A 66 -2.41 -6.96 11.25
N MET A 67 -2.83 -5.97 10.48
CA MET A 67 -4.23 -5.64 10.29
C MET A 67 -4.74 -6.26 8.99
N PHE A 68 -6.01 -6.67 8.99
CA PHE A 68 -6.66 -7.27 7.83
C PHE A 68 -7.81 -6.39 7.36
N PHE A 69 -7.85 -6.11 6.07
CA PHE A 69 -8.86 -5.28 5.47
C PHE A 69 -9.49 -5.94 4.25
N THR A 70 -10.74 -6.33 4.38
CA THR A 70 -11.54 -6.87 3.28
C THR A 70 -12.69 -5.94 2.97
N TYR A 71 -12.90 -5.61 1.69
CA TYR A 71 -14.03 -4.79 1.30
C TYR A 71 -14.60 -5.18 -0.06
N VAL A 72 -15.93 -5.08 -0.18
CA VAL A 72 -16.63 -5.23 -1.45
C VAL A 72 -17.04 -3.85 -1.92
N TYR A 73 -16.39 -3.37 -2.97
CA TYR A 73 -16.64 -2.01 -3.47
C TYR A 73 -16.24 -1.92 -4.94
N PRO A 74 -17.00 -1.19 -5.79
CA PRO A 74 -16.60 -0.94 -7.18
C PRO A 74 -15.20 -0.31 -7.27
N ALA A 75 -14.42 -0.66 -8.29
CA ALA A 75 -12.98 -0.35 -8.36
C ALA A 75 -12.73 1.15 -8.53
N ASN A 76 -13.74 1.85 -9.04
CA ASN A 76 -13.62 3.17 -9.64
C ASN A 76 -14.40 4.23 -8.86
N ASN A 77 -15.08 3.84 -7.78
CA ASN A 77 -15.80 4.80 -6.96
C ASN A 77 -14.80 5.47 -6.01
N ILE A 78 -14.87 6.79 -5.93
CA ILE A 78 -14.14 7.55 -4.93
C ILE A 78 -14.67 7.13 -3.55
N TRP A 79 -13.75 6.84 -2.64
CA TRP A 79 -14.10 6.51 -1.26
C TRP A 79 -14.80 7.71 -0.63
N VAL A 80 -16.00 7.45 -0.11
CA VAL A 80 -16.79 8.51 0.52
C VAL A 80 -16.27 8.75 1.93
N PRO A 81 -16.28 10.01 2.42
CA PRO A 81 -16.09 10.28 3.84
C PRO A 81 -17.07 9.44 4.65
N GLN A 82 -16.63 8.89 5.79
CA GLN A 82 -17.40 8.00 6.69
C GLN A 82 -17.68 6.57 6.20
N ALA A 83 -17.23 6.16 5.01
CA ALA A 83 -17.30 4.73 4.68
C ALA A 83 -16.32 3.91 5.52
N ASN A 84 -16.67 2.65 5.80
CA ASN A 84 -15.84 1.73 6.59
C ASN A 84 -14.39 1.64 6.07
N HIS A 85 -14.19 1.71 4.75
CA HIS A 85 -12.85 1.70 4.15
C HIS A 85 -12.03 2.95 4.48
N THR A 86 -12.67 4.11 4.51
CA THR A 86 -12.06 5.39 4.87
C THR A 86 -11.71 5.42 6.35
N LEU A 87 -12.66 5.01 7.21
CA LEU A 87 -12.45 4.96 8.66
C LEU A 87 -11.31 4.00 9.03
N PHE A 88 -11.28 2.82 8.41
CA PHE A 88 -10.20 1.86 8.61
C PHE A 88 -8.82 2.42 8.25
N MET A 89 -8.69 3.16 7.15
CA MET A 89 -7.39 3.79 6.81
C MET A 89 -6.98 4.86 7.83
N PHE A 90 -7.94 5.63 8.38
CA PHE A 90 -7.62 6.56 9.45
C PHE A 90 -7.21 5.86 10.75
N GLU A 91 -7.80 4.70 11.06
CA GLU A 91 -7.36 3.86 12.19
C GLU A 91 -5.91 3.38 11.99
N VAL A 92 -5.57 2.89 10.78
CA VAL A 92 -4.20 2.50 10.42
C VAL A 92 -3.22 3.66 10.60
N ILE A 93 -3.56 4.85 10.09
CA ILE A 93 -2.72 6.04 10.20
C ILE A 93 -2.52 6.43 11.67
N ALA A 94 -3.61 6.48 12.45
CA ALA A 94 -3.55 6.83 13.86
C ALA A 94 -2.69 5.84 14.67
N GLU A 95 -2.83 4.53 14.41
CA GLU A 95 -2.03 3.49 15.04
C GLU A 95 -0.55 3.62 14.68
N ALA A 96 -0.24 3.88 13.40
CA ALA A 96 1.12 4.09 12.93
C ALA A 96 1.77 5.33 13.55
N GLN A 97 1.02 6.44 13.66
CA GLN A 97 1.48 7.67 14.33
C GLN A 97 1.75 7.42 15.82
N GLN A 98 0.82 6.75 16.52
CA GLN A 98 0.97 6.44 17.94
C GLN A 98 2.23 5.60 18.20
N LYS A 99 2.55 4.68 17.30
CA LYS A 99 3.72 3.79 17.41
C LYS A 99 4.99 4.36 16.78
N GLY A 100 4.90 5.51 16.09
CA GLY A 100 6.01 6.13 15.38
C GLY A 100 6.63 5.23 14.30
N CYS A 101 5.80 4.45 13.59
CA CYS A 101 6.26 3.41 12.67
C CYS A 101 5.77 3.59 11.23
N PRO A 102 6.50 3.06 10.22
CA PRO A 102 6.02 3.05 8.85
C PRO A 102 4.91 2.00 8.65
N VAL A 103 4.12 2.19 7.60
CA VAL A 103 3.05 1.27 7.19
C VAL A 103 3.43 0.55 5.91
N ILE A 104 3.13 -0.75 5.84
CA ILE A 104 3.22 -1.54 4.61
C ILE A 104 1.82 -2.01 4.23
N LEU A 105 1.29 -1.50 3.12
CA LEU A 105 0.04 -1.96 2.54
C LEU A 105 0.33 -3.13 1.59
N VAL A 106 -0.12 -4.33 1.93
CA VAL A 106 0.02 -5.54 1.11
C VAL A 106 -1.31 -5.81 0.40
N VAL A 107 -1.37 -5.54 -0.91
CA VAL A 107 -2.59 -5.62 -1.71
C VAL A 107 -2.67 -6.94 -2.48
N SER A 108 -3.81 -7.64 -2.37
CA SER A 108 -4.09 -8.85 -3.15
C SER A 108 -4.46 -8.50 -4.59
N GLY A 109 -3.55 -8.77 -5.52
CA GLY A 109 -3.76 -8.55 -6.94
C GLY A 109 -3.61 -7.10 -7.40
N TRP A 110 -3.67 -6.91 -8.71
CA TRP A 110 -3.54 -5.60 -9.35
C TRP A 110 -4.79 -4.74 -9.29
N ALA A 111 -5.92 -5.22 -8.74
CA ALA A 111 -7.22 -4.57 -8.86
C ALA A 111 -7.67 -3.88 -7.56
N GLY A 112 -8.24 -2.67 -7.65
CA GLY A 112 -8.82 -1.95 -6.51
C GLY A 112 -8.06 -0.68 -6.14
N LEU A 113 -7.47 -0.66 -4.93
CA LEU A 113 -6.65 0.47 -4.42
C LEU A 113 -5.51 0.82 -5.38
N THR A 114 -5.06 -0.17 -6.15
CA THR A 114 -3.97 -0.11 -7.12
C THR A 114 -4.42 0.19 -8.56
N THR A 115 -5.69 0.55 -8.80
CA THR A 115 -6.22 0.82 -10.16
C THR A 115 -6.85 2.20 -10.37
N SER A 116 -7.03 3.00 -9.32
CA SER A 116 -7.66 4.32 -9.42
C SER A 116 -6.66 5.45 -9.12
N PRO A 117 -6.24 6.23 -10.15
CA PRO A 117 -5.40 7.46 -10.07
C PRO A 117 -5.67 8.29 -8.81
N VAL A 118 -6.95 8.65 -8.68
CA VAL A 118 -7.43 9.58 -7.67
C VAL A 118 -7.42 8.94 -6.30
N MET A 119 -7.76 7.65 -6.20
CA MET A 119 -7.86 7.00 -4.90
C MET A 119 -6.52 6.75 -4.24
N LEU A 120 -5.53 6.25 -5.01
CA LEU A 120 -4.21 6.06 -4.44
C LEU A 120 -3.58 7.39 -4.04
N ASP A 121 -3.64 8.41 -4.90
CA ASP A 121 -3.13 9.74 -4.54
C ASP A 121 -3.80 10.30 -3.28
N HIS A 122 -5.12 10.12 -3.14
CA HIS A 122 -5.85 10.57 -1.95
C HIS A 122 -5.40 9.82 -0.68
N ILE A 123 -5.25 8.50 -0.75
CA ILE A 123 -4.79 7.69 0.38
C ILE A 123 -3.36 8.08 0.75
N LEU A 124 -2.47 8.24 -0.23
CA LEU A 124 -1.08 8.66 0.01
C LEU A 124 -1.00 10.05 0.65
N ARG A 125 -1.86 10.99 0.23
CA ARG A 125 -1.94 12.31 0.89
C ARG A 125 -2.31 12.19 2.36
N TRP A 126 -3.24 11.31 2.74
CA TRP A 126 -3.58 11.13 4.16
C TRP A 126 -2.38 10.65 4.97
N PHE A 127 -1.54 9.76 4.42
CA PHE A 127 -0.30 9.32 5.06
C PHE A 127 0.74 10.46 5.13
N ASP A 128 0.93 11.20 4.03
CA ASP A 128 1.86 12.34 3.96
C ASP A 128 1.49 13.44 4.97
N ASP A 129 0.21 13.83 5.01
CA ASP A 129 -0.34 14.85 5.91
C ASP A 129 -0.18 14.44 7.38
N ALA A 130 -0.22 13.13 7.66
CA ALA A 130 0.01 12.54 8.98
C ALA A 130 1.50 12.36 9.32
N GLY A 131 2.42 12.59 8.38
CA GLY A 131 3.85 12.33 8.55
C GLY A 131 4.20 10.85 8.70
N VAL A 132 3.37 9.94 8.16
CA VAL A 132 3.57 8.49 8.23
C VAL A 132 4.11 7.99 6.89
N VAL A 133 5.27 7.32 6.92
CA VAL A 133 5.83 6.68 5.73
C VAL A 133 5.00 5.45 5.36
N VAL A 134 4.56 5.37 4.10
CA VAL A 134 3.80 4.23 3.57
C VAL A 134 4.51 3.56 2.41
N HIS A 135 4.55 2.23 2.44
CA HIS A 135 5.02 1.36 1.37
C HIS A 135 3.85 0.54 0.81
N ILE A 136 3.92 0.18 -0.47
CA ILE A 136 2.94 -0.69 -1.11
C ILE A 136 3.63 -1.93 -1.66
N ARG A 137 3.09 -3.09 -1.32
CA ARG A 137 3.43 -4.37 -1.91
C ARG A 137 2.21 -4.95 -2.59
N VAL A 138 2.36 -5.44 -3.80
CA VAL A 138 1.28 -6.13 -4.53
C VAL A 138 1.61 -7.61 -4.62
N PHE A 139 0.67 -8.48 -4.27
CA PHE A 139 0.82 -9.93 -4.42
C PHE A 139 -0.07 -10.43 -5.57
N ALA A 140 0.53 -10.64 -6.73
CA ALA A 140 -0.20 -10.84 -8.00
C ALA A 140 0.53 -11.78 -8.97
N GLU A 141 -0.04 -11.95 -10.17
CA GLU A 141 0.40 -12.83 -11.26
C GLU A 141 0.22 -14.34 -10.99
N VAL A 142 0.57 -15.17 -11.97
CA VAL A 142 0.51 -16.65 -11.88
C VAL A 142 1.83 -17.22 -12.42
N PRO A 143 2.70 -17.81 -11.59
CA PRO A 143 2.57 -17.97 -10.14
C PRO A 143 2.60 -16.63 -9.38
N ARG A 144 1.87 -16.57 -8.25
CA ARG A 144 1.79 -15.34 -7.46
C ARG A 144 3.11 -15.02 -6.76
N HIS A 145 3.52 -13.76 -6.79
CA HIS A 145 4.69 -13.25 -6.08
C HIS A 145 4.51 -11.78 -5.69
N PHE A 146 5.42 -11.27 -4.85
CA PHE A 146 5.39 -9.89 -4.37
C PHE A 146 6.10 -8.94 -5.33
N PHE A 147 5.48 -7.77 -5.51
CA PHE A 147 6.03 -6.61 -6.20
C PHE A 147 6.15 -5.48 -5.18
N ASP A 148 7.39 -5.09 -4.85
CA ASP A 148 7.68 -3.94 -4.01
C ASP A 148 7.60 -2.67 -4.85
N ILE A 149 6.62 -1.81 -4.55
CA ILE A 149 6.36 -0.62 -5.38
C ILE A 149 7.01 0.60 -4.74
N ASN A 150 7.84 1.31 -5.52
CA ASN A 150 8.26 2.67 -5.17
C ASN A 150 7.08 3.63 -5.40
N VAL A 151 6.21 3.72 -4.39
CA VAL A 151 4.93 4.41 -4.51
C VAL A 151 5.06 5.91 -4.77
N GLN A 152 6.09 6.56 -4.21
CA GLN A 152 6.34 7.98 -4.42
C GLN A 152 6.83 8.26 -5.86
N GLN A 153 7.71 7.40 -6.39
CA GLN A 153 8.15 7.48 -7.78
C GLN A 153 6.99 7.19 -8.74
N ALA A 154 6.19 6.15 -8.48
CA ALA A 154 5.00 5.84 -9.27
C ALA A 154 4.01 7.00 -9.29
N ARG A 155 3.69 7.58 -8.12
CA ARG A 155 2.81 8.74 -7.99
C ARG A 155 3.32 9.93 -8.79
N SER A 156 4.60 10.25 -8.66
CA SER A 156 5.22 11.38 -9.35
C SER A 156 5.18 11.23 -10.87
N ILE A 157 5.39 10.02 -11.38
CA ILE A 157 5.27 9.71 -12.81
C ILE A 157 3.81 9.79 -13.28
N LEU A 158 2.88 9.24 -12.49
CA LEU A 158 1.46 9.19 -12.84
C LEU A 158 0.79 10.57 -12.83
N LEU A 159 1.25 11.48 -11.96
CA LEU A 159 0.81 12.88 -11.90
C LEU A 159 1.52 13.79 -12.92
N GLY A 160 2.49 13.27 -13.68
CA GLY A 160 3.24 14.01 -14.68
C GLY A 160 4.37 14.89 -14.13
N SER A 161 4.69 14.79 -12.84
CA SER A 161 5.81 15.50 -12.21
C SER A 161 7.18 14.90 -12.55
N LEU A 162 7.22 13.62 -12.94
CA LEU A 162 8.41 12.93 -13.45
C LEU A 162 8.12 12.27 -14.79
N VAL A 163 9.08 12.31 -15.70
CA VAL A 163 9.01 11.64 -17.01
C VAL A 163 10.05 10.52 -17.05
N PRO A 164 9.64 9.24 -17.18
CA PRO A 164 10.57 8.13 -17.29
C PRO A 164 11.58 8.33 -18.45
N GLY A 165 12.86 8.08 -18.19
CA GLY A 165 13.93 8.24 -19.17
C GLY A 165 14.45 9.67 -19.36
N GLN A 166 13.84 10.68 -18.72
CA GLN A 166 14.47 11.99 -18.55
C GLN A 166 15.41 11.99 -17.33
N ASP A 167 16.49 12.75 -17.42
CA ASP A 167 17.48 12.97 -16.35
C ASP A 167 18.08 11.68 -15.74
N GLY A 168 18.12 10.60 -16.51
CA GLY A 168 18.63 9.31 -16.04
C GLY A 168 17.74 8.61 -15.00
N LEU A 169 16.46 9.00 -14.89
CA LEU A 169 15.50 8.36 -13.99
C LEU A 169 15.30 6.88 -14.36
N VAL A 170 15.82 5.99 -13.52
CA VAL A 170 15.60 4.54 -13.60
C VAL A 170 14.42 4.17 -12.72
N VAL A 171 13.47 3.43 -13.28
CA VAL A 171 12.31 2.87 -12.58
C VAL A 171 12.50 1.36 -12.53
N ASP A 172 12.37 0.76 -11.34
CA ASP A 172 12.50 -0.69 -11.20
C ASP A 172 11.35 -1.43 -11.89
N GLU A 173 11.50 -2.73 -12.10
CA GLU A 173 10.54 -3.55 -12.83
C GLU A 173 9.16 -3.59 -12.16
N SER A 174 9.11 -3.71 -10.83
CA SER A 174 7.86 -3.77 -10.07
C SER A 174 7.08 -2.47 -10.18
N THR A 175 7.76 -1.34 -9.98
CA THR A 175 7.19 0.00 -10.13
C THR A 175 6.78 0.29 -11.57
N SER A 176 7.58 -0.14 -12.55
CA SER A 176 7.25 -0.02 -13.97
C SER A 176 6.00 -0.81 -14.35
N LEU A 177 5.90 -2.06 -13.89
CA LEU A 177 4.73 -2.91 -14.11
C LEU A 177 3.48 -2.31 -13.45
N PHE A 178 3.62 -1.79 -12.24
CA PHE A 178 2.55 -1.09 -11.54
C PHE A 178 2.00 0.08 -12.35
N ILE A 179 2.89 0.96 -12.86
CA ILE A 179 2.50 2.10 -13.72
C ILE A 179 1.82 1.60 -15.01
N CYS A 180 2.31 0.52 -15.62
CA CYS A 180 1.73 -0.06 -16.83
C CYS A 180 0.31 -0.61 -16.59
N LYS A 181 0.11 -1.40 -15.53
CA LYS A 181 -1.19 -1.91 -15.12
C LYS A 181 -2.14 -0.76 -14.79
N TRP A 182 -1.65 0.26 -14.09
CA TRP A 182 -2.39 1.49 -13.80
C TRP A 182 -2.94 2.15 -15.05
N LYS A 183 -2.09 2.37 -16.06
CA LYS A 183 -2.49 2.94 -17.36
C LYS A 183 -3.45 2.03 -18.11
N GLN A 184 -3.21 0.72 -18.12
CA GLN A 184 -4.09 -0.23 -18.80
C GLN A 184 -5.51 -0.24 -18.21
N TYR A 185 -5.63 -0.26 -16.88
CA TYR A 185 -6.93 -0.23 -16.21
C TYR A 185 -7.56 1.16 -16.26
N GLY A 186 -6.78 2.24 -16.13
CA GLY A 186 -7.24 3.62 -16.24
C GLY A 186 -7.72 4.01 -17.65
N CYS A 187 -6.98 3.63 -18.71
CA CYS A 187 -7.33 3.96 -20.09
C CYS A 187 -8.58 3.21 -20.59
N ARG A 188 -8.85 2.00 -20.10
CA ARG A 188 -10.10 1.27 -20.44
C ARG A 188 -11.36 1.93 -19.86
N LEU A 189 -11.23 2.86 -18.93
CA LEU A 189 -12.35 3.49 -18.24
C LEU A 189 -12.71 4.88 -18.79
N PHE A 190 -11.83 5.52 -19.56
CA PHE A 190 -12.14 6.77 -20.28
C PHE A 190 -12.79 6.53 -21.66
N GLN A 191 -12.80 5.28 -22.15
CA GLN A 191 -13.58 4.88 -23.32
C GLN A 191 -14.93 4.30 -22.87
N ALA A 192 -15.81 5.13 -22.32
CA ALA A 192 -17.24 4.82 -22.36
C ALA A 192 -17.72 5.00 -23.81
N PRO A 193 -18.64 4.17 -24.33
CA PRO A 193 -19.11 4.32 -25.70
C PRO A 193 -19.81 5.67 -25.84
N VAL A 194 -19.41 6.42 -26.87
CA VAL A 194 -20.20 7.55 -27.36
C VAL A 194 -21.49 6.93 -27.89
N GLY A 195 -22.55 6.98 -27.09
CA GLY A 195 -23.87 6.54 -27.50
C GLY A 195 -24.34 7.42 -28.64
N HIS A 196 -24.60 6.80 -29.79
CA HIS A 196 -25.42 7.34 -30.87
C HIS A 196 -26.90 7.26 -30.52
#